data_AF-I1QRA9-F1
#
_entry.id   AF-I1QRA9-F1
#
_cell.length_a   1.000
_cell.length_b   1.000
_cell.length_c   1.000
_cell.angle_alpha   90.00
_cell.angle_beta   90.00
_cell.angle_gamma   90.00
#
_symmetry.space_group_name_H-M   'P 1'
#
loop_
_entity.id
_entity.type
_entity.pdbx_description
1 polymer ?
#
loop_
_entity_poly.entity_id
_entity_poly.type
_entity_poly.pdbx_seq_one_letter_code
_entity_poly.pdbx_strand_id
1 'polypeptide(L)'
;VGITHCDDGGGGGGGHEFRDIAVVHGYIKYVEIQSYISDGWVAATWSRKITLDSWEGDWRKDCELHVSDISGSLPELLGDEEARTPQLNLQSVHTGNPTISLHDDDVVYFLAKVGLRDDKSYVLAVNMRSKTLQGAACFGAERVLDMNFTCTQSRISHYLRNTPGKS
;
A
#
# COMPACT_ATOMS: atom_id res chain seq x y z
N VAL A 1 12.76 12.35 11.89
CA VAL A 1 12.30 13.74 11.64
C VAL A 1 11.60 13.72 10.30
N GLY A 2 10.28 13.84 10.29
CA GLY A 2 9.49 13.89 9.07
C GLY A 2 9.28 15.34 8.64
N ILE A 3 9.36 15.59 7.34
CA ILE A 3 8.58 16.62 6.66
C ILE A 3 8.14 16.00 5.33
N THR A 4 6.84 15.70 5.23
CA THR A 4 6.15 15.58 3.96
C THR A 4 6.14 16.96 3.31
N HIS A 5 6.94 17.14 2.26
CA HIS A 5 6.67 18.18 1.28
C HIS A 5 5.79 17.54 0.23
N CYS A 6 4.49 17.84 0.26
CA CYS A 6 3.63 17.68 -0.91
C CYS A 6 3.93 18.89 -1.80
N ASP A 7 4.58 18.68 -2.94
CA ASP A 7 4.70 19.72 -3.94
C ASP A 7 3.31 19.96 -4.57
N ASP A 8 2.70 21.08 -4.20
CA ASP A 8 1.63 21.70 -4.97
C ASP A 8 2.28 22.53 -6.10
N GLY A 9 2.30 22.01 -7.32
CA GLY A 9 2.96 22.72 -8.42
C GLY A 9 2.78 22.17 -9.83
N GLY A 10 1.59 22.39 -10.40
CA GLY A 10 1.42 22.89 -11.78
C GLY A 10 1.93 22.08 -12.98
N GLY A 11 0.99 21.49 -13.72
CA GLY A 11 1.00 21.51 -15.19
C GLY A 11 2.01 20.62 -15.91
N GLY A 12 1.67 19.33 -16.04
CA GLY A 12 2.25 18.47 -17.07
C GLY A 12 2.31 17.01 -16.66
N GLY A 13 1.24 16.23 -16.91
CA GLY A 13 1.25 14.76 -16.94
C GLY A 13 2.03 14.03 -15.83
N GLY A 14 2.14 14.61 -14.63
CA GLY A 14 3.03 14.12 -13.58
C GLY A 14 2.33 13.09 -12.71
N GLY A 15 2.95 11.92 -12.56
CA GLY A 15 2.44 10.90 -11.65
C GLY A 15 2.53 11.33 -10.19
N HIS A 16 1.64 10.80 -9.35
CA HIS A 16 1.73 10.99 -7.90
C HIS A 16 2.76 10.01 -7.31
N GLU A 17 3.69 10.54 -6.52
CA GLU A 17 4.71 9.75 -5.82
C GLU A 17 4.38 9.65 -4.33
N PHE A 18 4.28 8.42 -3.82
CA PHE A 18 4.15 8.17 -2.39
C PHE A 18 5.23 7.19 -1.93
N ARG A 19 5.61 7.28 -0.66
CA ARG A 19 6.68 6.45 -0.09
C ARG A 19 6.45 6.16 1.38
N ASP A 20 7.02 5.06 1.84
CA ASP A 20 7.04 4.68 3.25
C ASP A 20 8.35 3.98 3.63
N ILE A 21 8.70 4.07 4.91
CA ILE A 21 9.92 3.48 5.47
C ILE A 21 9.62 2.88 6.84
N ALA A 22 10.13 1.68 7.08
CA ALA A 22 9.93 0.96 8.33
C ALA A 22 11.18 0.19 8.73
N VAL A 23 11.33 -0.06 10.03
CA VAL A 23 12.31 -1.04 10.52
C VAL A 23 11.57 -2.33 10.85
N VAL A 24 11.91 -3.40 10.13
CA VAL A 24 11.24 -4.71 10.23
C VAL A 24 12.31 -5.79 10.32
N HIS A 25 12.27 -6.60 11.38
CA HIS A 25 13.16 -7.76 11.59
C HIS A 25 14.67 -7.47 11.37
N GLY A 26 15.16 -6.30 11.81
CA GLY A 26 16.57 -5.92 11.66
C GLY A 26 16.95 -5.38 10.28
N TYR A 27 15.97 -5.06 9.44
CA TYR A 27 16.16 -4.38 8.16
C TYR A 27 15.45 -3.04 8.17
N ILE A 28 16.06 -2.03 7.56
CA ILE A 28 15.34 -0.86 7.08
C ILE A 28 14.70 -1.28 5.76
N LYS A 29 13.37 -1.21 5.69
CA LYS A 29 12.58 -1.45 4.48
C LYS A 29 12.07 -0.10 3.97
N TYR A 30 12.12 0.08 2.66
CA TYR A 30 11.63 1.26 1.95
C TYR A 30 10.72 0.81 0.81
N VAL A 31 9.63 1.54 0.59
CA VAL A 31 8.72 1.32 -0.52
C VAL A 31 8.39 2.66 -1.16
N GLU A 32 8.29 2.67 -2.48
CA GLU A 32 7.79 3.80 -3.24
C GLU A 32 6.77 3.32 -4.26
N ILE A 33 5.81 4.20 -4.56
CA ILE A 33 4.81 4.01 -5.60
C ILE A 33 4.83 5.23 -6.52
N GLN A 34 4.81 4.95 -7.81
CA GLN A 34 4.64 5.93 -8.87
C GLN A 34 3.28 5.63 -9.54
N SER A 35 2.33 6.55 -9.37
CA SER A 35 0.97 6.42 -9.91
C SER A 35 0.79 7.32 -11.12
N TYR A 36 0.44 6.73 -12.26
CA TYR A 36 0.20 7.40 -13.53
C TYR A 36 -1.29 7.35 -13.88
N ILE A 37 -1.87 8.49 -14.30
CA ILE A 37 -3.30 8.60 -14.57
C ILE A 37 -3.78 7.63 -15.67
N SER A 38 -2.93 7.34 -16.68
CA SER A 38 -3.29 6.45 -17.81
C SER A 38 -2.80 5.01 -17.67
N ASP A 39 -1.73 4.78 -16.92
CA ASP A 39 -0.97 3.52 -17.00
C ASP A 39 -1.02 2.73 -15.68
N GLY A 40 -1.83 3.17 -14.71
CA GLY A 40 -1.93 2.53 -13.40
C GLY A 40 -0.78 2.92 -12.49
N TRP A 41 -0.19 1.97 -11.77
CA TRP A 41 0.88 2.27 -10.82
C TRP A 41 1.95 1.18 -10.78
N VAL A 42 3.17 1.62 -10.45
CA VAL A 42 4.32 0.76 -10.17
C VAL A 42 4.72 0.98 -8.72
N ALA A 43 4.90 -0.11 -7.97
CA ALA A 43 5.50 -0.06 -6.66
C ALA A 43 6.80 -0.87 -6.64
N ALA A 44 7.80 -0.35 -5.95
CA ALA A 44 9.05 -1.04 -5.74
C ALA A 44 9.42 -1.03 -4.26
N THR A 45 10.13 -2.07 -3.84
CA THR A 45 10.56 -2.25 -2.46
C THR A 45 12.06 -2.47 -2.40
N TRP A 46 12.67 -1.94 -1.35
CA TRP A 46 14.08 -2.08 -1.06
C TRP A 46 14.27 -2.42 0.40
N SER A 47 15.37 -3.10 0.67
CA SER A 47 15.80 -3.33 2.03
C SER A 47 17.28 -3.10 2.19
N ARG A 48 17.62 -2.77 3.43
CA ARG A 48 18.98 -2.58 3.89
C ARG A 48 19.10 -3.24 5.26
N LYS A 49 20.06 -4.16 5.40
CA LYS A 49 20.32 -4.82 6.67
C LYS A 49 20.91 -3.81 7.66
N ILE A 50 20.45 -3.84 8.90
CA ILE A 50 21.04 -3.04 9.98
C ILE A 50 22.20 -3.84 10.59
N THR A 51 23.40 -3.30 10.48
CA THR A 51 24.63 -3.78 11.10
C THR A 51 24.97 -2.84 12.26
N LEU A 52 25.24 -3.39 13.45
CA LEU A 52 25.49 -2.58 14.67
C LEU A 52 26.85 -1.86 14.61
N ASP A 53 27.77 -2.42 13.84
CA ASP A 53 29.19 -2.11 13.75
C ASP A 53 29.55 -1.23 12.54
N SER A 54 28.64 -1.10 11.56
CA SER A 54 28.83 -0.18 10.44
C SER A 54 27.50 0.34 9.92
N TRP A 55 27.49 1.61 9.53
CA TRP A 55 26.48 2.16 8.62
C TRP A 55 26.88 1.92 7.16
N GLU A 56 27.68 0.88 6.90
CA GLU A 56 28.12 0.46 5.58
C GLU A 56 27.23 -0.72 5.17
N GLY A 57 26.56 -0.59 4.04
CA GLY A 57 25.66 -1.62 3.55
C GLY A 57 24.74 -1.05 2.50
N ASP A 58 24.69 -1.71 1.34
CA ASP A 58 23.95 -1.22 0.19
C ASP A 58 22.46 -1.51 0.31
N TRP A 59 21.66 -0.59 -0.23
CA TRP A 59 20.26 -0.86 -0.51
C TRP A 59 20.16 -1.90 -1.62
N ARG A 60 19.39 -2.96 -1.38
CA ARG A 60 19.02 -3.91 -2.42
C ARG A 60 17.58 -3.68 -2.84
N LYS A 61 17.30 -3.71 -4.14
CA LYS A 61 15.93 -3.75 -4.65
C LYS A 61 15.39 -5.16 -4.45
N ASP A 62 14.35 -5.30 -3.64
CA ASP A 62 13.74 -6.61 -3.33
C ASP A 62 12.69 -7.00 -4.37
N CYS A 63 11.89 -6.04 -4.83
CA CYS A 63 10.82 -6.27 -5.81
C CYS A 63 10.48 -4.98 -6.58
N GLU A 64 10.01 -5.16 -7.82
CA GLU A 64 9.26 -4.17 -8.60
C GLU A 64 8.00 -4.83 -9.15
N LEU A 65 6.89 -4.12 -9.07
CA LEU A 65 5.56 -4.63 -9.35
C LEU A 65 4.75 -3.56 -10.09
N HIS A 66 4.30 -3.89 -11.29
CA HIS A 66 3.24 -3.14 -11.95
C HIS A 66 1.87 -3.66 -11.50
N VAL A 67 0.85 -2.80 -11.40
CA VAL A 67 -0.50 -3.19 -10.96
C VAL A 67 -1.10 -4.35 -11.78
N SER A 68 -0.78 -4.44 -13.07
CA SER A 68 -1.22 -5.54 -13.95
C SER A 68 -0.63 -6.90 -13.60
N ASP A 69 0.49 -6.94 -12.89
CA ASP A 69 1.12 -8.18 -12.46
C ASP A 69 0.42 -8.79 -11.24
N ILE A 70 -0.47 -8.03 -10.58
CA ILE A 70 -1.13 -8.46 -9.35
C ILE A 70 -2.24 -9.44 -9.68
N SER A 71 -2.13 -10.63 -9.12
CA SER A 71 -3.20 -11.62 -9.14
C SER A 71 -4.19 -11.40 -7.99
N GLY A 72 -5.47 -11.66 -8.27
CA GLY A 72 -6.58 -11.50 -7.32
C GLY A 72 -7.63 -10.50 -7.80
N SER A 73 -8.79 -10.55 -7.17
CA SER A 73 -9.96 -9.74 -7.53
C SER A 73 -10.41 -8.92 -6.33
N LEU A 74 -10.47 -7.60 -6.50
CA LEU A 74 -10.90 -6.68 -5.45
C LEU A 74 -12.38 -6.89 -5.03
N PRO A 75 -13.33 -7.05 -5.97
CA PRO A 75 -14.71 -7.44 -5.66
C PRO A 75 -14.84 -8.71 -4.81
N GLU A 76 -14.07 -9.75 -5.14
CA GLU A 76 -14.15 -11.04 -4.44
C GLU A 76 -13.71 -10.94 -2.96
N LEU A 77 -12.79 -10.02 -2.66
CA LEU A 77 -12.27 -9.81 -1.29
C LEU A 77 -13.13 -8.86 -0.45
N LEU A 78 -13.94 -8.01 -1.09
CA LEU A 78 -14.78 -7.01 -0.42
C LEU A 78 -16.25 -7.47 -0.22
N GLY A 79 -16.65 -8.54 -0.88
CA GLY A 79 -17.99 -9.13 -0.77
C GLY A 79 -19.02 -8.58 -1.76
N ASP A 80 -20.21 -9.16 -1.76
CA ASP A 80 -21.23 -8.99 -2.81
C ASP A 80 -21.75 -7.55 -3.01
N GLU A 81 -21.76 -6.72 -1.96
CA GLU A 81 -22.21 -5.32 -2.09
C GLU A 81 -21.23 -4.48 -2.90
N GLU A 82 -19.93 -4.60 -2.63
CA GLU A 82 -18.90 -3.86 -3.36
C GLU A 82 -18.64 -4.45 -4.75
N ALA A 83 -18.94 -5.73 -4.95
CA ALA A 83 -18.86 -6.36 -6.27
C ALA A 83 -19.81 -5.76 -7.32
N ARG A 84 -20.82 -4.99 -6.88
CA ARG A 84 -21.73 -4.26 -7.78
C ARG A 84 -21.19 -2.90 -8.21
N THR A 85 -20.07 -2.43 -7.65
CA THR A 85 -19.43 -1.17 -8.03
C THR A 85 -18.72 -1.35 -9.38
N PRO A 86 -19.24 -0.80 -10.50
CA PRO A 86 -18.82 -1.16 -11.86
C PRO A 86 -17.37 -0.78 -12.22
N GLN A 87 -16.70 -0.03 -11.35
CA GLN A 87 -15.35 0.51 -11.53
C GLN A 87 -14.36 0.03 -10.46
N LEU A 88 -14.76 -0.93 -9.63
CA LEU A 88 -13.92 -1.43 -8.55
C LEU A 88 -13.03 -2.57 -9.07
N ASN A 89 -11.95 -2.21 -9.76
CA ASN A 89 -10.88 -3.12 -10.13
C ASN A 89 -9.51 -2.51 -9.81
N LEU A 90 -8.49 -3.35 -9.64
CA LEU A 90 -7.16 -2.91 -9.21
C LEU A 90 -6.52 -1.89 -10.17
N GLN A 91 -6.80 -1.97 -11.47
CA GLN A 91 -6.18 -1.14 -12.49
C GLN A 91 -6.87 0.22 -12.64
N SER A 92 -8.15 0.34 -12.24
CA SER A 92 -8.92 1.58 -12.36
C SER A 92 -8.96 2.42 -11.08
N VAL A 93 -8.63 1.85 -9.93
CA VAL A 93 -8.62 2.59 -8.66
C VAL A 93 -7.35 3.43 -8.52
N HIS A 94 -7.52 4.68 -8.10
CA HIS A 94 -6.43 5.56 -7.71
C HIS A 94 -5.76 4.96 -6.48
N THR A 95 -4.48 4.63 -6.57
CA THR A 95 -3.75 3.92 -5.52
C THR A 95 -2.55 4.74 -5.04
N GLY A 96 -2.34 4.82 -3.73
CA GLY A 96 -1.29 5.62 -3.13
C GLY A 96 -1.03 5.26 -1.66
N ASN A 97 -0.23 6.08 -0.99
CA ASN A 97 0.14 5.95 0.43
C ASN A 97 0.46 4.51 0.84
N PRO A 98 1.58 3.96 0.33
CA PRO A 98 2.00 2.64 0.74
C PRO A 98 2.29 2.63 2.24
N THR A 99 2.08 1.49 2.88
CA THR A 99 2.36 1.29 4.30
C THR A 99 2.93 -0.10 4.49
N ILE A 100 4.19 -0.18 4.92
CA ILE A 100 4.92 -1.44 5.10
C ILE A 100 4.32 -2.17 6.31
N SER A 101 3.97 -3.46 6.12
CA SER A 101 3.56 -4.30 7.24
C SER A 101 4.74 -4.50 8.19
N LEU A 102 4.50 -4.26 9.49
CA LEU A 102 5.48 -4.50 10.54
C LEU A 102 5.59 -5.99 10.93
N HIS A 103 4.78 -6.86 10.31
CA HIS A 103 4.62 -8.26 10.70
C HIS A 103 4.72 -9.24 9.56
N ASP A 104 3.88 -9.06 8.54
CA ASP A 104 3.82 -9.95 7.41
C ASP A 104 4.94 -9.50 6.46
N ASP A 105 6.00 -10.31 6.39
CA ASP A 105 7.12 -10.01 5.50
C ASP A 105 6.62 -9.91 4.04
N ASP A 106 7.13 -8.89 3.35
CA ASP A 106 6.82 -8.56 1.95
C ASP A 106 5.38 -8.07 1.69
N VAL A 107 4.55 -7.84 2.71
CA VAL A 107 3.23 -7.21 2.55
C VAL A 107 3.33 -5.69 2.67
N VAL A 108 2.76 -5.00 1.68
CA VAL A 108 2.55 -3.56 1.68
C VAL A 108 1.05 -3.31 1.58
N TYR A 109 0.54 -2.45 2.46
CA TYR A 109 -0.81 -1.94 2.37
C TYR A 109 -0.84 -0.70 1.49
N PHE A 110 -1.79 -0.62 0.57
CA PHE A 110 -2.01 0.54 -0.27
C PHE A 110 -3.39 1.11 -0.01
N LEU A 111 -3.52 2.42 -0.07
CA LEU A 111 -4.82 3.09 -0.04
C LEU A 111 -5.32 3.27 -1.46
N ALA A 112 -6.61 3.00 -1.65
CA ALA A 112 -7.26 3.08 -2.95
C ALA A 112 -8.62 3.78 -2.91
N LYS A 113 -8.95 4.50 -3.99
CA LYS A 113 -10.27 5.11 -4.23
C LYS A 113 -10.69 4.92 -5.69
N VAL A 114 -11.98 4.67 -5.93
CA VAL A 114 -12.54 4.65 -7.29
C VAL A 114 -12.50 6.08 -7.84
N GLY A 115 -13.23 7.00 -7.20
CA GLY A 115 -13.11 8.43 -7.39
C GLY A 115 -12.40 9.12 -6.22
N LEU A 116 -11.55 10.11 -6.52
CA LEU A 116 -10.84 10.90 -5.49
C LEU A 116 -11.78 11.67 -4.53
N ARG A 117 -13.06 11.83 -4.91
CA ARG A 117 -14.11 12.48 -4.09
C ARG A 117 -15.12 11.50 -3.51
N ASP A 118 -14.95 10.21 -3.72
CA ASP A 118 -15.88 9.20 -3.21
C ASP A 118 -15.85 9.15 -1.69
N ASP A 119 -17.00 8.83 -1.10
CA ASP A 119 -17.19 8.66 0.33
C ASP A 119 -16.61 7.36 0.87
N LYS A 120 -16.26 6.42 0.00
CA LYS A 120 -15.60 5.16 0.33
C LYS A 120 -14.12 5.18 -0.02
N SER A 121 -13.35 4.42 0.72
CA SER A 121 -11.95 4.15 0.43
C SER A 121 -11.60 2.73 0.81
N TYR A 122 -10.54 2.22 0.20
CA TYR A 122 -10.15 0.83 0.32
C TYR A 122 -8.71 0.74 0.82
N VAL A 123 -8.45 -0.24 1.67
CA VAL A 123 -7.10 -0.69 2.00
C VAL A 123 -6.86 -1.98 1.24
N LEU A 124 -5.79 -2.03 0.46
CA LEU A 124 -5.36 -3.19 -0.32
C LEU A 124 -4.13 -3.80 0.35
N ALA A 125 -4.19 -5.06 0.77
CA ALA A 125 -3.03 -5.79 1.26
C ALA A 125 -2.40 -6.56 0.11
N VAL A 126 -1.23 -6.13 -0.36
CA VAL A 126 -0.53 -6.76 -1.50
C VAL A 126 0.75 -7.39 -0.99
N ASN A 127 0.94 -8.66 -1.31
CA ASN A 127 2.24 -9.30 -1.13
C ASN A 127 3.12 -9.01 -2.35
N MET A 128 4.16 -8.24 -2.12
CA MET A 128 5.07 -7.76 -3.16
C MET A 128 5.87 -8.91 -3.78
N ARG A 129 6.27 -9.91 -2.98
CA ARG A 129 7.06 -11.05 -3.46
C ARG A 129 6.25 -11.99 -4.34
N SER A 130 5.06 -12.39 -3.88
CA SER A 130 4.19 -13.30 -4.64
C SER A 130 3.31 -12.59 -5.67
N LYS A 131 3.30 -11.25 -5.69
CA LYS A 131 2.46 -10.43 -6.58
C LYS A 131 0.98 -10.79 -6.47
N THR A 132 0.48 -10.91 -5.23
CA THR A 132 -0.90 -11.32 -4.94
C THR A 132 -1.60 -10.30 -4.06
N LEU A 133 -2.86 -10.00 -4.38
CA LEU A 133 -3.77 -9.29 -3.49
C LEU A 133 -4.23 -10.26 -2.40
N GLN A 134 -3.71 -10.10 -1.18
CA GLN A 134 -3.99 -11.00 -0.05
C GLN A 134 -5.26 -10.62 0.72
N GLY A 135 -5.70 -9.38 0.60
CA GLY A 135 -6.88 -8.89 1.31
C GLY A 135 -7.26 -7.49 0.86
N ALA A 136 -8.51 -7.14 1.10
CA ALA A 136 -9.00 -5.79 0.92
C ALA A 136 -10.04 -5.47 1.99
N ALA A 137 -10.14 -4.19 2.38
CA ALA A 137 -11.16 -3.71 3.28
C ALA A 137 -11.70 -2.35 2.83
N CYS A 138 -13.01 -2.17 2.89
CA CYS A 138 -13.70 -0.91 2.63
C CYS A 138 -13.89 -0.14 3.95
N PHE A 139 -13.76 1.18 3.91
CA PHE A 139 -14.08 2.06 5.03
C PHE A 139 -14.63 3.41 4.53
N GLY A 140 -15.38 4.10 5.39
CA GLY A 140 -15.91 5.44 5.11
C GLY A 140 -14.84 6.52 5.21
N ALA A 141 -14.76 7.37 4.19
CA ALA A 141 -13.81 8.45 4.00
C ALA A 141 -14.49 9.76 3.54
N GLU A 142 -15.75 9.98 3.93
CA GLU A 142 -16.62 11.12 3.54
C GLU A 142 -15.98 12.51 3.65
N ARG A 143 -14.99 12.69 4.53
CA ARG A 143 -14.33 13.98 4.77
C ARG A 143 -12.93 14.09 4.15
N VAL A 144 -12.49 13.07 3.42
CA VAL A 144 -11.12 13.02 2.90
C VAL A 144 -11.10 13.10 1.40
N LEU A 145 -10.59 14.24 0.92
CA LEU A 145 -10.34 14.51 -0.48
C LEU A 145 -9.03 13.86 -0.91
N ASP A 146 -9.03 13.38 -2.15
CA ASP A 146 -7.88 12.80 -2.84
C ASP A 146 -7.29 11.62 -2.04
N MET A 147 -5.97 11.63 -1.86
CA MET A 147 -5.21 10.58 -1.19
C MET A 147 -4.57 11.16 0.09
N ASN A 148 -5.26 12.07 0.79
CA ASN A 148 -4.72 12.84 1.92
C ASN A 148 -4.80 12.11 3.29
N PHE A 149 -4.76 10.79 3.30
CA PHE A 149 -4.85 9.96 4.50
C PHE A 149 -3.84 8.82 4.39
N THR A 150 -3.31 8.36 5.52
CA THR A 150 -2.31 7.29 5.56
C THR A 150 -2.78 6.14 6.44
N CYS A 151 -2.42 4.91 6.07
CA CYS A 151 -2.56 3.79 6.99
C CYS A 151 -1.45 3.92 8.04
N THR A 152 -1.79 3.83 9.32
CA THR A 152 -0.78 3.83 10.37
C THR A 152 -0.19 2.43 10.48
N GLN A 153 1.12 2.31 10.29
CA GLN A 153 1.85 1.08 10.57
C GLN A 153 1.55 0.62 12.01
N SER A 154 1.08 -0.61 12.17
CA SER A 154 0.74 -1.12 13.49
C SER A 154 1.13 -2.57 13.63
N ARG A 155 1.56 -2.91 14.86
CA ARG A 155 1.77 -4.29 15.26
C ARG A 155 0.54 -4.94 15.88
N ILE A 156 -0.61 -4.27 15.88
CA ILE A 156 -1.77 -4.77 16.62
C ILE A 156 -2.43 -5.99 15.95
N SER A 157 -2.38 -6.09 14.61
CA SER A 157 -3.01 -7.20 13.86
C SER A 157 -2.49 -8.58 14.28
N HIS A 158 -1.21 -8.70 14.62
CA HIS A 158 -0.62 -9.93 15.16
C HIS A 158 -1.26 -10.38 16.49
N TYR A 159 -1.71 -9.45 17.31
CA TYR A 159 -2.39 -9.76 18.57
C TYR A 159 -3.90 -10.00 18.40
N LEU A 160 -4.46 -9.65 17.23
CA LEU A 160 -5.87 -9.86 16.89
C LEU A 160 -6.13 -11.16 16.12
N ARG A 161 -5.09 -11.82 15.58
CA ARG A 161 -5.20 -13.21 15.08
C ARG A 161 -5.41 -14.12 16.30
N ASN A 162 -6.69 -14.33 16.64
CA ASN A 162 -7.19 -15.06 17.79
C ASN A 162 -6.32 -16.25 18.22
N THR A 163 -5.97 -16.29 19.51
CA THR A 163 -5.80 -17.56 20.23
C THR A 163 -7.03 -18.43 19.99
N PRO A 164 -6.90 -19.71 19.62
CA PRO A 164 -8.05 -20.59 19.55
C PRO A 164 -8.74 -20.58 20.92
N GLY A 165 -10.02 -20.22 20.93
CA GLY A 165 -10.84 -20.36 22.13
C GLY A 165 -10.75 -21.82 22.56
N LYS A 166 -10.23 -22.07 23.77
CA LYS A 166 -10.28 -23.39 24.37
C LYS A 166 -11.76 -23.72 24.58
N SER A 167 -12.31 -24.65 23.79
CA SER A 167 -13.58 -25.31 24.14
C SER A 167 -13.34 -26.32 25.24
#